data_AF-A0A6G7BVJ5-F1
#
_entry.id   AF-A0A6G7BVJ5-F1
#
_cell.length_a   1.000
_cell.length_b   1.000
_cell.length_c   1.000
_cell.angle_alpha   90.00
_cell.angle_beta   90.00
_cell.angle_gamma   90.00
#
_symmetry.space_group_name_H-M   'P 1'
#
loop_
_entity.id
_entity.type
_entity.pdbx_description
1 polymer ?
#
loop_
_entity_poly.entity_id
_entity_poly.type
_entity_poly.pdbx_seq_one_letter_code
_entity_poly.pdbx_strand_id
1 'polypeptide(L)'
;MNIFISHSSKNSKYGQAIVDLLVSIGVSSDQIIFTSNDAFGIPSGQNIFNWLKTKITEKPHVIYLLSPEYYKSIACLNEMGAAWIVENEHTIIFTPGFSPSSSEFQSGALDPREIGFMINNHDRITGFVESLRLNFPISKQAIFVSQKIREFVKEIDLISSSNPVSKESSPNESRKVLNAGNQSSITLNLNSNQIENLSNSSSSHLDKFLKDLQEGRLKNEEILILRYAIDTARFNLGVGWKTTGEIENIKTWEDVNSLNSTLSNKYDDLMRRLGFKKLTEVSELTSSNNPREVVFIHPLIDVLLDPPPFLIEQIDKVLSENIRSLPVWDTPEQEDLPF
;
A
#
# COMPACT_ATOMS: atom_id res chain seq x y z
N MET A 1 -6.41 29.02 5.78
CA MET A 1 -6.94 27.75 6.29
C MET A 1 -5.78 26.96 6.88
N ASN A 2 -5.98 26.32 8.04
CA ASN A 2 -4.98 25.47 8.70
C ASN A 2 -5.46 24.01 8.67
N ILE A 3 -4.54 23.06 8.80
CA ILE A 3 -4.82 21.63 8.97
C ILE A 3 -4.52 21.26 10.43
N PHE A 4 -5.47 20.65 11.12
CA PHE A 4 -5.26 20.13 12.48
C PHE A 4 -5.29 18.61 12.47
N ILE A 5 -4.21 17.98 12.92
CA ILE A 5 -4.10 16.50 12.98
C ILE A 5 -4.42 16.02 14.39
N SER A 6 -5.69 15.65 14.60
CA SER A 6 -6.16 15.06 15.85
C SER A 6 -5.77 13.58 15.90
N HIS A 7 -4.96 13.19 16.88
CA HIS A 7 -4.41 11.82 16.98
C HIS A 7 -4.07 11.45 18.43
N SER A 8 -3.96 10.15 18.71
CA SER A 8 -3.37 9.67 19.97
C SER A 8 -1.85 9.81 19.93
N SER A 9 -1.23 10.26 21.02
CA SER A 9 0.24 10.37 21.11
C SER A 9 0.98 9.05 20.88
N LYS A 10 0.32 7.91 21.16
CA LYS A 10 0.83 6.55 20.86
C LYS A 10 0.91 6.25 19.37
N ASN A 11 0.15 6.97 18.54
CA ASN A 11 0.13 6.87 17.10
C ASN A 11 0.82 8.07 16.43
N SER A 12 1.65 8.82 17.16
CA SER A 12 2.38 10.01 16.68
C SER A 12 3.20 9.74 15.42
N LYS A 13 3.76 8.54 15.24
CA LYS A 13 4.49 8.16 14.00
C LYS A 13 3.61 8.24 12.74
N TYR A 14 2.36 7.79 12.83
CA TYR A 14 1.40 7.91 11.73
C TYR A 14 1.02 9.37 11.46
N GLY A 15 0.85 10.16 12.53
CA GLY A 15 0.60 11.61 12.41
C GLY A 15 1.77 12.35 11.77
N GLN A 16 3.01 12.00 12.15
CA GLN A 16 4.23 12.58 11.58
C GLN A 16 4.35 12.26 10.09
N ALA A 17 4.08 11.02 9.68
CA ALA A 17 4.06 10.67 8.25
C ALA A 17 3.04 11.52 7.46
N ILE A 18 1.88 11.84 8.05
CA ILE A 18 0.90 12.76 7.41
C ILE A 18 1.50 14.16 7.27
N VAL A 19 2.16 14.68 8.31
CA VAL A 19 2.85 15.98 8.26
C VAL A 19 3.89 15.98 7.14
N ASP A 20 4.73 14.96 7.07
CA ASP A 20 5.82 14.86 6.09
C ASP A 20 5.27 14.78 4.67
N LEU A 21 4.18 14.02 4.45
CA LEU A 21 3.46 14.02 3.18
C LEU A 21 2.99 15.43 2.83
N LEU A 22 2.22 16.09 3.70
CA LEU A 22 1.63 17.41 3.45
C LEU A 22 2.70 18.46 3.13
N VAL A 23 3.79 18.49 3.92
CA VAL A 23 4.91 19.40 3.69
C VAL A 23 5.60 19.09 2.36
N SER A 24 5.87 17.81 2.08
CA SER A 24 6.57 17.41 0.86
C SER A 24 5.81 17.79 -0.41
N ILE A 25 4.48 17.84 -0.35
CA ILE A 25 3.63 18.22 -1.49
C ILE A 25 3.27 19.71 -1.51
N GLY A 26 3.79 20.52 -0.58
CA GLY A 26 3.73 21.99 -0.65
C GLY A 26 2.85 22.68 0.40
N VAL A 27 2.25 21.96 1.35
CA VAL A 27 1.58 22.63 2.49
C VAL A 27 2.64 23.25 3.39
N SER A 28 2.48 24.53 3.71
CA SER A 28 3.45 25.22 4.56
C SER A 28 3.36 24.75 6.01
N SER A 29 4.51 24.62 6.68
CA SER A 29 4.61 24.10 8.04
C SER A 29 3.81 24.90 9.07
N ASP A 30 3.69 26.22 8.87
CA ASP A 30 2.90 27.13 9.73
C ASP A 30 1.38 26.96 9.56
N GLN A 31 0.94 26.26 8.50
CA GLN A 31 -0.46 25.90 8.29
C GLN A 31 -0.83 24.55 8.90
N ILE A 32 0.14 23.82 9.48
CA ILE A 32 -0.07 22.49 10.05
C ILE A 32 0.02 22.58 11.57
N ILE A 33 -1.00 22.06 12.24
CA ILE A 33 -1.08 21.98 13.70
C ILE A 33 -0.92 20.51 14.07
N PHE A 34 0.22 20.17 14.66
CA PHE A 34 0.56 18.82 15.09
C PHE A 34 1.32 18.85 16.42
N THR A 35 0.62 18.52 17.51
CA THR A 35 1.09 18.73 18.88
C THR A 35 2.11 17.71 19.39
N SER A 36 2.35 16.62 18.66
CA SER A 36 3.36 15.61 19.01
C SER A 36 4.76 15.92 18.47
N ASN A 37 4.96 17.07 17.83
CA ASN A 37 6.26 17.53 17.36
C ASN A 37 6.47 19.00 17.74
N ASP A 38 7.58 19.31 18.40
CA ASP A 38 7.90 20.65 18.88
C ASP A 38 8.03 21.70 17.76
N ALA A 39 8.38 21.29 16.54
CA ALA A 39 8.49 22.18 15.38
C ALA A 39 7.12 22.61 14.81
N PHE A 40 6.06 21.87 15.11
CA PHE A 40 4.68 22.10 14.63
C PHE A 40 3.67 22.27 15.79
N GLY A 41 4.21 22.30 17.01
CA GLY A 41 3.49 22.26 18.26
C GLY A 41 3.30 23.65 18.88
N ILE A 42 3.17 23.66 20.20
CA ILE A 42 2.73 24.83 20.95
C ILE A 42 3.92 25.71 21.27
N PRO A 43 3.87 27.04 20.99
CA PRO A 43 4.93 27.94 21.39
C PRO A 43 5.18 27.88 22.91
N SER A 44 6.46 27.91 23.31
CA SER A 44 6.84 27.82 24.72
C SER A 44 6.15 28.90 25.57
N GLY A 45 5.63 28.51 26.73
CA GLY A 45 4.98 29.42 27.68
C GLY A 45 3.46 29.61 27.50
N GLN A 46 2.83 28.96 26.51
CA GLN A 46 1.38 29.01 26.33
C GLN A 46 0.65 27.85 27.01
N ASN A 47 -0.58 28.09 27.48
CA ASN A 47 -1.46 27.03 27.97
C ASN A 47 -2.04 26.25 26.80
N ILE A 48 -1.80 24.93 26.77
CA ILE A 48 -2.20 24.03 25.68
C ILE A 48 -3.68 24.10 25.33
N PHE A 49 -4.57 24.14 26.33
CA PHE A 49 -6.01 24.13 26.10
C PHE A 49 -6.51 25.45 25.51
N ASN A 50 -6.00 26.58 25.99
CA ASN A 50 -6.37 27.90 25.45
C ASN A 50 -5.84 28.08 24.01
N TRP A 51 -4.63 27.60 23.75
CA TRP A 51 -4.06 27.66 22.40
C TRP A 51 -4.83 26.76 21.43
N LEU A 52 -5.07 25.49 21.79
CA LEU A 52 -5.87 24.56 21.00
C LEU A 52 -7.28 25.09 20.75
N LYS A 53 -7.94 25.66 21.77
CA LYS A 53 -9.26 26.27 21.60
C LYS A 53 -9.25 27.40 20.59
N THR A 54 -8.24 28.28 20.65
CA THR A 54 -8.08 29.37 19.69
C THR A 54 -7.91 28.81 18.28
N LYS A 55 -7.04 27.80 18.12
CA LYS A 55 -6.80 27.15 16.83
C LYS A 55 -8.00 26.40 16.26
N ILE A 56 -8.76 25.69 17.09
CA ILE A 56 -10.00 25.02 16.66
C ILE A 56 -11.07 26.06 16.27
N THR A 57 -11.12 27.22 16.94
CA THR A 57 -12.05 28.31 16.62
C THR A 57 -11.70 29.01 15.30
N GLU A 58 -10.44 28.93 14.83
CA GLU A 58 -10.00 29.40 13.50
C GLU A 58 -10.56 28.54 12.35
N LYS A 59 -11.40 27.54 12.65
CA LYS A 59 -12.03 26.61 11.70
C LYS A 59 -11.05 25.86 10.81
N PRO A 60 -10.09 25.11 11.37
CA PRO A 60 -9.14 24.34 10.58
C PRO A 60 -9.84 23.16 9.90
N HIS A 61 -9.23 22.63 8.83
CA HIS A 61 -9.56 21.31 8.32
C HIS A 61 -9.03 20.26 9.29
N VAL A 62 -9.89 19.48 9.93
CA VAL A 62 -9.51 18.50 10.95
C VAL A 62 -9.29 17.13 10.33
N ILE A 63 -8.09 16.58 10.48
CA ILE A 63 -7.81 15.17 10.16
C ILE A 63 -7.97 14.38 11.46
N TYR A 64 -9.03 13.58 11.54
CA TYR A 64 -9.21 12.63 12.64
C TYR A 64 -8.47 11.34 12.33
N LEU A 65 -7.29 11.16 12.93
CA LEU A 65 -6.52 9.93 12.83
C LEU A 65 -6.97 8.96 13.92
N LEU A 66 -7.99 8.16 13.59
CA LEU A 66 -8.69 7.28 14.51
C LEU A 66 -7.98 5.93 14.67
N SER A 67 -7.86 5.50 15.92
CA SER A 67 -7.24 4.25 16.34
C SER A 67 -7.90 3.74 17.63
N PRO A 68 -7.65 2.49 18.07
CA PRO A 68 -8.10 2.06 19.39
C PRO A 68 -7.54 2.94 20.52
N GLU A 69 -6.30 3.43 20.39
CA GLU A 69 -5.66 4.30 21.36
C GLU A 69 -6.25 5.72 21.37
N TYR A 70 -6.84 6.16 20.25
CA TYR A 70 -7.56 7.43 20.16
C TYR A 70 -8.80 7.40 21.05
N TYR A 71 -9.64 6.37 20.91
CA TYR A 71 -10.86 6.22 21.71
C TYR A 71 -10.60 5.93 23.19
N LYS A 72 -9.41 5.43 23.54
CA LYS A 72 -8.95 5.28 24.93
C LYS A 72 -8.41 6.58 25.55
N SER A 73 -8.18 7.64 24.76
CA SER A 73 -7.58 8.90 25.22
C SER A 73 -8.66 9.95 25.51
N ILE A 74 -8.85 10.26 26.79
CA ILE A 74 -9.80 11.30 27.25
C ILE A 74 -9.50 12.65 26.59
N ALA A 75 -8.22 12.99 26.42
CA ALA A 75 -7.82 14.23 25.76
C ALA A 75 -8.28 14.28 24.30
N CYS A 76 -8.05 13.20 23.53
CA CYS A 76 -8.46 13.13 22.12
C CYS A 76 -9.99 13.19 21.97
N LEU A 77 -10.75 12.56 22.88
CA LEU A 77 -12.21 12.64 22.87
C LEU A 77 -12.72 14.05 23.19
N ASN A 78 -12.08 14.76 24.12
CA ASN A 78 -12.42 16.15 24.42
C ASN A 78 -12.10 17.08 23.25
N GLU A 79 -10.96 16.87 22.57
CA GLU A 79 -10.59 17.60 21.34
C GLU A 79 -11.60 17.35 20.21
N MET A 80 -12.02 16.09 19.99
CA MET A 80 -13.05 15.72 19.02
C MET A 80 -14.39 16.41 19.31
N GLY A 81 -14.84 16.38 20.57
CA GLY A 81 -16.08 17.06 20.97
C GLY A 81 -16.02 18.58 20.79
N ALA A 82 -14.87 19.19 21.10
CA ALA A 82 -14.67 20.62 20.90
C ALA A 82 -14.65 21.02 19.42
N ALA A 83 -13.98 20.24 18.56
CA ALA A 83 -13.91 20.49 17.13
C ALA A 83 -15.25 20.27 16.41
N TRP A 84 -16.05 19.30 16.86
CA TRP A 84 -17.38 19.02 16.30
C TRP A 84 -18.35 20.21 16.46
N ILE A 85 -18.33 20.89 17.61
CA ILE A 85 -19.21 22.04 17.89
C ILE A 85 -18.95 23.22 16.93
N VAL A 86 -17.73 23.36 16.40
CA VAL A 86 -17.34 24.48 15.53
C VAL A 86 -17.66 24.22 14.05
N GLU A 87 -18.20 23.03 13.73
CA GLU A 87 -18.56 22.58 12.36
C GLU A 87 -17.39 22.69 11.37
N ASN A 88 -16.24 22.14 11.75
CA ASN A 88 -15.05 22.16 10.92
C ASN A 88 -15.18 21.19 9.73
N GLU A 89 -14.62 21.58 8.58
CA GLU A 89 -14.31 20.62 7.52
C GLU A 89 -13.37 19.56 8.08
N HIS A 90 -13.59 18.30 7.75
CA HIS A 90 -12.80 17.24 8.33
C HIS A 90 -12.64 16.03 7.42
N THR A 91 -11.68 15.17 7.76
CA THR A 91 -11.42 13.89 7.09
C THR A 91 -11.16 12.83 8.13
N ILE A 92 -11.80 11.68 7.96
CA ILE A 92 -11.65 10.53 8.86
C ILE A 92 -10.65 9.56 8.26
N ILE A 93 -9.53 9.36 8.96
CA ILE A 93 -8.45 8.46 8.56
C ILE A 93 -8.26 7.42 9.66
N PHE A 94 -8.34 6.14 9.33
CA PHE A 94 -8.18 5.04 10.27
C PHE A 94 -6.75 4.50 10.26
N THR A 95 -6.13 4.31 11.43
CA THR A 95 -4.84 3.62 11.53
C THR A 95 -4.98 2.15 11.12
N PRO A 96 -3.88 1.48 10.71
CA PRO A 96 -3.91 0.05 10.41
C PRO A 96 -4.47 -0.75 11.60
N GLY A 97 -5.37 -1.70 11.31
CA GLY A 97 -6.00 -2.55 12.32
C GLY A 97 -7.17 -1.92 13.09
N PHE A 98 -7.50 -0.64 12.87
CA PHE A 98 -8.73 -0.06 13.42
C PHE A 98 -9.95 -0.55 12.64
N SER A 99 -11.03 -0.91 13.36
CA SER A 99 -12.27 -1.36 12.73
C SER A 99 -13.29 -0.23 12.62
N PRO A 100 -13.72 0.16 11.40
CA PRO A 100 -14.83 1.10 11.21
C PRO A 100 -16.18 0.55 11.69
N SER A 101 -16.30 -0.75 12.01
CA SER A 101 -17.50 -1.31 12.64
C SER A 101 -17.42 -1.34 14.17
N SER A 102 -16.37 -0.78 14.77
CA SER A 102 -16.22 -0.69 16.23
C SER A 102 -17.37 0.11 16.86
N SER A 103 -17.84 -0.33 18.03
CA SER A 103 -18.91 0.33 18.77
C SER A 103 -18.58 1.79 19.11
N GLU A 104 -17.32 2.06 19.39
CA GLU A 104 -16.78 3.35 19.78
C GLU A 104 -16.85 4.37 18.65
N PHE A 105 -16.57 3.96 17.40
CA PHE A 105 -16.78 4.83 16.24
C PHE A 105 -18.26 4.96 15.90
N GLN A 106 -19.01 3.85 15.90
CA GLN A 106 -20.43 3.83 15.54
C GLN A 106 -21.32 4.65 16.49
N SER A 107 -20.89 4.84 17.75
CA SER A 107 -21.58 5.65 18.76
C SER A 107 -20.88 6.99 19.05
N GLY A 108 -19.85 7.33 18.27
CA GLY A 108 -19.05 8.52 18.45
C GLY A 108 -19.72 9.82 17.96
N ALA A 109 -19.00 10.93 18.10
CA ALA A 109 -19.48 12.26 17.65
C ALA A 109 -19.36 12.47 16.13
N LEU A 110 -18.54 11.68 15.45
CA LEU A 110 -18.40 11.69 13.99
C LEU A 110 -19.50 10.84 13.36
N ASP A 111 -20.02 11.24 12.20
CA ASP A 111 -21.09 10.49 11.55
C ASP A 111 -20.49 9.23 10.89
N PRO A 112 -20.85 8.00 11.30
CA PRO A 112 -20.31 6.79 10.69
C PRO A 112 -20.70 6.60 9.22
N ARG A 113 -21.64 7.41 8.72
CA ARG A 113 -22.05 7.45 7.31
C ARG A 113 -21.10 8.31 6.46
N GLU A 114 -20.26 9.12 7.07
CA GLU A 114 -19.19 9.83 6.37
C GLU A 114 -18.08 8.85 5.97
N ILE A 115 -17.63 8.95 4.71
CA ILE A 115 -16.69 7.98 4.15
C ILE A 115 -15.28 8.24 4.69
N GLY A 116 -14.92 7.55 5.77
CA GLY A 116 -13.54 7.42 6.23
C GLY A 116 -12.74 6.37 5.45
N PHE A 117 -11.43 6.33 5.63
CA PHE A 117 -10.58 5.36 4.95
C PHE A 117 -9.32 4.97 5.74
N MET A 118 -8.75 3.81 5.43
CA MET A 118 -7.50 3.36 6.03
C MET A 118 -6.33 4.21 5.55
N ILE A 119 -5.45 4.60 6.47
CA ILE A 119 -4.31 5.49 6.20
C ILE A 119 -3.34 4.94 5.13
N ASN A 120 -3.27 3.63 4.94
CA ASN A 120 -2.45 2.99 3.90
C ASN A 120 -3.21 2.73 2.59
N ASN A 121 -4.44 3.21 2.44
CA ASN A 121 -5.17 3.11 1.18
C ASN A 121 -4.70 4.22 0.21
N HIS A 122 -3.89 3.83 -0.77
CA HIS A 122 -3.28 4.76 -1.73
C HIS A 122 -4.31 5.63 -2.48
N ASP A 123 -5.38 5.03 -2.99
CA ASP A 123 -6.39 5.75 -3.78
C ASP A 123 -7.14 6.78 -2.93
N ARG A 124 -7.44 6.41 -1.69
CA ARG A 124 -8.13 7.30 -0.75
C ARG A 124 -7.24 8.44 -0.30
N ILE A 125 -5.95 8.18 -0.03
CA ILE A 125 -4.97 9.24 0.24
C ILE A 125 -4.81 10.16 -0.98
N THR A 126 -4.80 9.60 -2.19
CA THR A 126 -4.76 10.41 -3.40
C THR A 126 -5.99 11.30 -3.53
N GLY A 127 -7.19 10.76 -3.34
CA GLY A 127 -8.43 11.55 -3.34
C GLY A 127 -8.44 12.63 -2.26
N PHE A 128 -7.89 12.33 -1.08
CA PHE A 128 -7.71 13.30 0.00
C PHE A 128 -6.72 14.41 -0.38
N VAL A 129 -5.56 14.09 -0.95
CA VAL A 129 -4.60 15.10 -1.42
C VAL A 129 -5.21 15.98 -2.52
N GLU A 130 -5.98 15.39 -3.43
CA GLU A 130 -6.68 16.12 -4.48
C GLU A 130 -7.77 17.05 -3.92
N SER A 131 -8.51 16.63 -2.88
CA SER A 131 -9.50 17.51 -2.23
C SER A 131 -8.86 18.70 -1.52
N LEU A 132 -7.67 18.53 -0.95
CA LEU A 132 -6.91 19.62 -0.31
C LEU A 132 -6.45 20.70 -1.29
N ARG A 133 -6.35 20.42 -2.59
CA ARG A 133 -5.91 21.41 -3.60
C ARG A 133 -6.79 22.66 -3.66
N LEU A 134 -8.05 22.55 -3.22
CA LEU A 134 -8.98 23.68 -3.18
C LEU A 134 -8.54 24.76 -2.19
N ASN A 135 -7.92 24.34 -1.07
CA ASN A 135 -7.65 25.20 0.08
C ASN A 135 -6.15 25.38 0.36
N PHE A 136 -5.28 24.59 -0.27
CA PHE A 136 -3.84 24.54 0.02
C PHE A 136 -2.99 24.54 -1.26
N PRO A 137 -1.76 25.12 -1.21
CA PRO A 137 -0.88 25.26 -2.37
C PRO A 137 -0.13 23.96 -2.72
N ILE A 138 -0.89 22.88 -2.96
CA ILE A 138 -0.33 21.57 -3.32
C ILE A 138 0.34 21.64 -4.70
N SER A 139 1.53 21.04 -4.80
CA SER A 139 2.34 20.96 -6.02
C SER A 139 1.51 20.50 -7.22
N LYS A 140 1.64 21.22 -8.34
CA LYS A 140 0.96 20.88 -9.61
C LYS A 140 1.64 19.74 -10.37
N GLN A 141 2.82 19.31 -9.93
CA GLN A 141 3.55 18.21 -10.53
C GLN A 141 2.94 16.88 -10.06
N ALA A 142 1.93 16.40 -10.79
CA ALA A 142 1.16 15.20 -10.43
C ALA A 142 2.05 13.97 -10.16
N ILE A 143 3.14 13.79 -10.92
CA ILE A 143 4.09 12.68 -10.73
C ILE A 143 4.80 12.78 -9.38
N PHE A 144 5.27 13.98 -9.03
CA PHE A 144 5.94 14.24 -7.76
C PHE A 144 4.99 14.02 -6.58
N VAL A 145 3.77 14.55 -6.65
CA VAL A 145 2.74 14.33 -5.61
C VAL A 145 2.44 12.84 -5.47
N SER A 146 2.25 12.13 -6.58
CA SER A 146 2.02 10.69 -6.57
C SER A 146 3.21 9.89 -6.00
N GLN A 147 4.46 10.33 -6.24
CA GLN A 147 5.65 9.75 -5.61
C GLN A 147 5.61 9.92 -4.09
N LYS A 148 5.32 11.13 -3.60
CA LYS A 148 5.21 11.41 -2.17
C LYS A 148 4.09 10.63 -1.49
N ILE A 149 2.94 10.46 -2.16
CA ILE A 149 1.87 9.60 -1.65
C ILE A 149 2.34 8.14 -1.55
N ARG A 150 3.10 7.62 -2.52
CA ARG A 150 3.65 6.25 -2.43
C ARG A 150 4.67 6.10 -1.31
N GLU A 151 5.58 7.07 -1.17
CA GLU A 151 6.56 7.10 -0.07
C GLU A 151 5.85 7.07 1.29
N PHE A 152 4.82 7.92 1.44
CA PHE A 152 3.96 7.94 2.61
C PHE A 152 3.32 6.57 2.89
N VAL A 153 2.63 5.97 1.93
CA VAL A 153 1.96 4.66 2.15
C VAL A 153 2.97 3.58 2.56
N LYS A 154 4.15 3.55 1.92
CA LYS A 154 5.24 2.63 2.32
C LYS A 154 5.68 2.85 3.75
N GLU A 155 5.86 4.10 4.15
CA GLU A 155 6.21 4.46 5.52
C GLU A 155 5.14 3.98 6.52
N ILE A 156 3.86 4.16 6.20
CA ILE A 156 2.75 3.69 7.04
C ILE A 156 2.79 2.17 7.24
N ASP A 157 3.02 1.41 6.17
CA ASP A 157 3.08 -0.06 6.24
C ASP A 157 4.30 -0.54 7.05
N LEU A 158 5.42 0.18 6.98
CA LEU A 158 6.60 -0.06 7.83
C LEU A 158 6.30 0.23 9.30
N ILE A 159 5.64 1.37 9.61
CA ILE A 159 5.23 1.71 10.97
C ILE A 159 4.31 0.62 11.55
N SER A 160 3.36 0.13 10.74
CA SER A 160 2.43 -0.93 11.11
C SER A 160 3.13 -2.24 11.45
N SER A 161 4.13 -2.62 10.64
CA SER A 161 4.89 -3.86 10.82
C SER A 161 5.87 -3.81 12.00
N SER A 162 6.34 -2.62 12.39
CA SER A 162 7.24 -2.41 13.53
C SER A 162 6.55 -2.41 14.90
N ASN A 163 5.22 -2.29 14.94
CA ASN A 163 4.43 -2.31 16.16
C ASN A 163 3.70 -3.65 16.26
N PRO A 164 4.19 -4.63 17.05
CA PRO A 164 3.37 -5.79 17.38
C PRO A 164 2.21 -5.28 18.24
N VAL A 165 1.01 -5.21 17.67
CA VAL A 165 -0.20 -5.10 18.47
C VAL A 165 -0.25 -6.35 19.35
N SER A 166 0.02 -6.14 20.63
CA SER A 166 -0.23 -7.09 21.70
C SER A 166 -1.66 -7.59 21.58
N LYS A 167 -1.81 -8.87 21.20
CA LYS A 167 -3.06 -9.60 21.38
C LYS A 167 -3.35 -9.66 22.88
N GLU A 168 -4.12 -8.71 23.40
CA GLU A 168 -4.78 -8.88 24.68
C GLU A 168 -5.80 -10.01 24.55
N SER A 169 -5.47 -11.11 25.20
CA SER A 169 -6.35 -12.25 25.46
C SER A 169 -7.50 -11.81 26.37
N SER A 170 -8.74 -12.00 25.92
CA SER A 170 -9.88 -12.10 26.83
C SER A 170 -9.97 -13.53 27.40
N PRO A 171 -10.24 -13.70 28.71
CA PRO A 171 -10.12 -14.98 29.40
C PRO A 171 -11.42 -15.78 29.52
N ASN A 172 -11.24 -17.08 29.78
CA ASN A 172 -12.20 -18.12 30.24
C ASN A 172 -13.18 -18.68 29.19
N GLU A 173 -13.42 -20.00 29.08
CA GLU A 173 -13.31 -21.06 30.08
C GLU A 173 -13.30 -22.48 29.44
N SER A 174 -12.38 -23.32 29.92
CA SER A 174 -12.50 -24.77 30.23
C SER A 174 -13.05 -25.79 29.21
N ARG A 175 -12.19 -26.74 28.78
CA ARG A 175 -12.09 -28.09 29.37
C ARG A 175 -10.94 -28.94 28.79
N LYS A 176 -10.20 -29.58 29.70
CA LYS A 176 -9.11 -30.56 29.54
C LYS A 176 -9.50 -31.79 28.71
N VAL A 177 -8.55 -32.40 27.99
CA VAL A 177 -8.05 -33.79 28.18
C VAL A 177 -6.63 -33.92 27.60
N LEU A 178 -5.76 -34.65 28.33
CA LEU A 178 -4.36 -34.98 28.03
C LEU A 178 -4.20 -36.02 26.91
N ASN A 179 -3.08 -35.99 26.16
CA ASN A 179 -2.11 -37.10 26.15
C ASN A 179 -0.84 -36.80 25.34
N ALA A 180 0.26 -37.37 25.82
CA ALA A 180 1.63 -37.23 25.33
C ALA A 180 2.01 -38.30 24.30
N GLY A 181 2.98 -37.94 23.44
CA GLY A 181 3.92 -38.86 22.80
C GLY A 181 3.56 -39.40 21.41
N ASN A 182 4.25 -38.89 20.38
CA ASN A 182 5.04 -39.72 19.45
C ASN A 182 5.75 -38.85 18.40
N GLN A 183 7.08 -39.00 18.33
CA GLN A 183 7.87 -38.65 17.15
C GLN A 183 7.58 -39.68 16.05
N SER A 184 7.18 -39.25 14.86
CA SER A 184 7.34 -39.99 13.60
C SER A 184 7.16 -39.03 12.43
N SER A 185 8.12 -39.07 11.52
CA SER A 185 8.19 -38.42 10.22
C SER A 185 6.88 -38.52 9.43
N ILE A 186 6.38 -37.41 8.87
CA ILE A 186 5.31 -37.44 7.88
C ILE A 186 5.66 -36.49 6.73
N THR A 187 6.02 -37.11 5.62
CA THR A 187 5.95 -36.64 4.24
C THR A 187 4.65 -35.85 4.02
N LEU A 188 4.75 -34.56 3.69
CA LEU A 188 3.57 -33.80 3.27
C LEU A 188 3.36 -34.03 1.77
N ASN A 189 2.49 -35.00 1.47
CA ASN A 189 1.80 -35.10 0.19
C ASN A 189 1.04 -33.80 -0.08
N LEU A 190 1.47 -33.06 -1.09
CA LEU A 190 0.76 -31.89 -1.61
C LEU A 190 -0.50 -32.36 -2.35
N ASN A 191 -1.67 -32.02 -1.81
CA ASN A 191 -2.96 -32.45 -2.34
C ASN A 191 -3.31 -31.75 -3.65
N SER A 192 -3.73 -32.55 -4.62
CA SER A 192 -4.39 -32.22 -5.89
C SER A 192 -5.70 -31.40 -5.76
N ASN A 193 -6.18 -31.17 -4.53
CA ASN A 193 -7.48 -30.53 -4.25
C ASN A 193 -7.51 -29.02 -4.45
N GLN A 194 -6.35 -28.34 -4.59
CA GLN A 194 -6.35 -26.90 -4.87
C GLN A 194 -6.70 -26.59 -6.32
N ILE A 195 -6.42 -27.50 -7.26
CA ILE A 195 -6.70 -27.30 -8.69
C ILE A 195 -8.19 -27.54 -8.99
N GLU A 196 -8.85 -28.45 -8.27
CA GLU A 196 -10.29 -28.76 -8.46
C GLU A 196 -11.25 -27.64 -8.02
N ASN A 197 -10.79 -26.67 -7.23
CA ASN A 197 -11.62 -25.51 -6.85
C ASN A 197 -11.46 -24.31 -7.80
N LEU A 198 -10.42 -24.30 -8.66
CA LEU A 198 -10.25 -23.29 -9.73
C LEU A 198 -10.95 -23.69 -11.05
N SER A 199 -11.33 -24.96 -11.20
CA SER A 199 -11.79 -25.56 -12.46
C SER A 199 -13.28 -25.33 -12.80
N ASN A 200 -14.06 -24.67 -11.94
CA ASN A 200 -15.50 -24.56 -12.16
C ASN A 200 -15.92 -23.41 -13.11
N SER A 201 -14.98 -22.62 -13.66
CA SER A 201 -15.25 -21.74 -14.82
C SER A 201 -14.01 -21.26 -15.62
N SER A 202 -12.83 -21.84 -15.41
CA SER A 202 -11.58 -21.39 -16.04
C SER A 202 -11.49 -21.83 -17.51
N SER A 203 -10.86 -21.00 -18.35
CA SER A 203 -10.57 -21.41 -19.72
C SER A 203 -9.52 -22.52 -19.71
N SER A 204 -9.68 -23.55 -20.56
CA SER A 204 -8.71 -24.68 -20.65
C SER A 204 -7.26 -24.24 -20.92
N HIS A 205 -7.10 -23.02 -21.44
CA HIS A 205 -5.81 -22.39 -21.66
C HIS A 205 -5.16 -21.87 -20.36
N LEU A 206 -5.95 -21.30 -19.44
CA LEU A 206 -5.47 -20.88 -18.13
C LEU A 206 -5.08 -22.08 -17.26
N ASP A 207 -5.89 -23.14 -17.25
CA ASP A 207 -5.58 -24.35 -16.49
C ASP A 207 -4.25 -24.96 -16.94
N LYS A 208 -4.02 -25.00 -18.26
CA LYS A 208 -2.75 -25.45 -18.82
C LYS A 208 -1.60 -24.52 -18.41
N PHE A 209 -1.80 -23.20 -18.43
CA PHE A 209 -0.79 -22.24 -18.01
C PHE A 209 -0.41 -22.37 -16.54
N LEU A 210 -1.41 -22.51 -15.64
CA LEU A 210 -1.18 -22.70 -14.21
C LEU A 210 -0.51 -24.05 -13.92
N LYS A 211 -0.87 -25.10 -14.67
CA LYS A 211 -0.18 -26.39 -14.59
C LYS A 211 1.28 -26.28 -15.03
N ASP A 212 1.55 -25.64 -16.18
CA ASP A 212 2.92 -25.42 -16.65
C ASP A 212 3.73 -24.54 -15.68
N LEU A 213 3.10 -23.57 -15.02
CA LEU A 213 3.69 -22.76 -13.95
C LEU A 213 4.07 -23.62 -12.74
N GLN A 214 3.13 -24.44 -12.24
CA GLN A 214 3.37 -25.33 -11.10
C GLN A 214 4.45 -26.37 -11.39
N GLU A 215 4.53 -26.86 -12.62
CA GLU A 215 5.55 -27.81 -13.07
C GLU A 215 6.89 -27.13 -13.43
N GLY A 216 7.01 -25.81 -13.25
CA GLY A 216 8.24 -25.05 -13.50
C GLY A 216 8.66 -25.01 -14.98
N ARG A 217 7.70 -25.11 -15.91
CA ARG A 217 7.93 -25.17 -17.36
C ARG A 217 7.82 -23.81 -18.06
N LEU A 218 7.40 -22.76 -17.33
CA LEU A 218 7.33 -21.42 -17.88
C LEU A 218 8.71 -20.78 -17.98
N LYS A 219 8.85 -19.85 -18.93
CA LYS A 219 10.07 -19.06 -19.07
C LYS A 219 10.14 -17.96 -18.01
N ASN A 220 11.35 -17.50 -17.70
CA ASN A 220 11.57 -16.43 -16.73
C ASN A 220 10.73 -15.18 -17.03
N GLU A 221 10.70 -14.72 -18.29
CA GLU A 221 9.90 -13.54 -18.66
C GLU A 221 8.38 -13.76 -18.51
N GLU A 222 7.90 -15.00 -18.61
CA GLU A 222 6.48 -15.33 -18.39
C GLU A 222 6.10 -15.30 -16.90
N ILE A 223 7.07 -15.49 -16.00
CA ILE A 223 6.87 -15.39 -14.54
C ILE A 223 7.09 -13.94 -14.09
N LEU A 224 8.12 -13.27 -14.62
CA LEU A 224 8.44 -11.88 -14.31
C LEU A 224 7.30 -10.92 -14.66
N ILE A 225 6.56 -11.15 -15.75
CA ILE A 225 5.40 -10.31 -16.09
C ILE A 225 4.26 -10.43 -15.07
N LEU A 226 4.07 -11.61 -14.48
CA LEU A 226 3.08 -11.81 -13.42
C LEU A 226 3.50 -11.02 -12.17
N ARG A 227 4.79 -11.09 -11.83
CA ARG A 227 5.35 -10.31 -10.72
C ARG A 227 5.23 -8.81 -10.96
N TYR A 228 5.60 -8.33 -12.16
CA TYR A 228 5.44 -6.93 -12.54
C TYR A 228 3.99 -6.47 -12.40
N ALA A 229 3.03 -7.28 -12.85
CA ALA A 229 1.61 -6.98 -12.75
C ALA A 229 1.13 -6.89 -11.29
N ILE A 230 1.59 -7.80 -10.42
CA ILE A 230 1.29 -7.78 -8.98
C ILE A 230 1.88 -6.53 -8.32
N ASP A 231 3.18 -6.27 -8.52
CA ASP A 231 3.89 -5.16 -7.86
C ASP A 231 3.34 -3.79 -8.25
N THR A 232 2.85 -3.66 -9.49
CA THR A 232 2.41 -2.39 -10.05
C THR A 232 0.90 -2.25 -10.14
N ALA A 233 0.14 -3.31 -9.82
CA ALA A 233 -1.28 -3.46 -10.09
C ALA A 233 -1.65 -3.15 -11.56
N ARG A 234 -0.73 -3.42 -12.50
CA ARG A 234 -0.94 -3.20 -13.94
C ARG A 234 -1.31 -4.50 -14.62
N PHE A 235 -2.61 -4.64 -14.90
CA PHE A 235 -3.14 -5.77 -15.67
C PHE A 235 -3.36 -5.44 -17.15
N ASN A 236 -3.37 -4.14 -17.49
CA ASN A 236 -3.36 -3.61 -18.85
C ASN A 236 -1.92 -3.37 -19.29
N LEU A 237 -1.59 -3.90 -20.46
CA LEU A 237 -0.24 -3.99 -21.00
C LEU A 237 -0.20 -3.35 -22.39
N GLY A 238 0.67 -2.34 -22.55
CA GLY A 238 0.86 -1.65 -23.83
C GLY A 238 1.41 -2.58 -24.91
N VAL A 239 0.80 -2.58 -26.09
CA VAL A 239 1.29 -3.29 -27.29
C VAL A 239 1.32 -2.35 -28.50
N GLY A 240 1.93 -2.78 -29.61
CA GLY A 240 2.04 -1.94 -30.81
C GLY A 240 2.81 -0.67 -30.51
N TRP A 241 2.22 0.51 -30.75
CA TRP A 241 2.91 1.78 -30.50
C TRP A 241 3.05 2.12 -29.00
N LYS A 242 2.21 1.56 -28.11
CA LYS A 242 2.36 1.71 -26.66
C LYS A 242 3.48 0.82 -26.08
N THR A 243 4.00 -0.15 -26.85
CA THR A 243 5.06 -1.07 -26.41
C THR A 243 6.27 -0.32 -25.85
N THR A 244 6.71 0.77 -26.50
CA THR A 244 7.91 1.50 -26.07
C THR A 244 7.79 2.05 -24.65
N GLY A 245 6.63 2.66 -24.32
CA GLY A 245 6.38 3.16 -22.97
C GLY A 245 6.23 2.03 -21.94
N GLU A 246 5.64 0.89 -22.33
CA GLU A 246 5.56 -0.26 -21.43
C GLU A 246 6.93 -0.85 -21.12
N ILE A 247 7.81 -0.96 -22.13
CA ILE A 247 9.20 -1.41 -21.93
C ILE A 247 9.97 -0.44 -21.00
N GLU A 248 9.75 0.86 -21.09
CA GLU A 248 10.36 1.84 -20.18
C GLU A 248 9.88 1.68 -18.73
N ASN A 249 8.57 1.43 -18.53
CA ASN A 249 8.02 1.12 -17.21
C ASN A 249 8.63 -0.16 -16.64
N ILE A 250 8.74 -1.21 -17.47
CA ILE A 250 9.34 -2.49 -17.08
C ILE A 250 10.82 -2.31 -16.73
N LYS A 251 11.60 -1.56 -17.52
CA LYS A 251 13.01 -1.28 -17.21
C LYS A 251 13.15 -0.57 -15.86
N THR A 252 12.28 0.41 -15.59
CA THR A 252 12.26 1.11 -14.31
C THR A 252 11.94 0.14 -13.16
N TRP A 253 10.97 -0.75 -13.35
CA TRP A 253 10.63 -1.78 -12.36
C TRP A 253 11.77 -2.80 -12.16
N GLU A 254 12.43 -3.24 -13.23
CA GLU A 254 13.61 -4.12 -13.16
C GLU A 254 14.75 -3.44 -12.40
N ASP A 255 15.05 -2.16 -12.67
CA ASP A 255 16.09 -1.42 -11.98
C ASP A 255 15.77 -1.24 -10.47
N VAL A 256 14.51 -0.89 -10.13
CA VAL A 256 14.07 -0.76 -8.71
C VAL A 256 14.21 -2.07 -7.95
N ASN A 257 13.96 -3.21 -8.60
CA ASN A 257 14.07 -4.54 -7.99
C ASN A 257 15.46 -5.16 -8.18
N SER A 258 16.43 -4.41 -8.69
CA SER A 258 17.79 -4.90 -8.96
C SER A 258 17.80 -6.16 -9.84
N LEU A 259 16.92 -6.22 -10.84
CA LEU A 259 16.79 -7.34 -11.76
C LEU A 259 17.56 -7.09 -13.06
N ASN A 260 17.93 -8.18 -13.72
CA ASN A 260 18.40 -8.16 -15.10
C ASN A 260 17.27 -7.74 -16.04
N SER A 261 17.62 -7.19 -17.21
CA SER A 261 16.66 -6.70 -18.20
C SER A 261 15.94 -7.82 -18.98
N THR A 262 15.67 -8.96 -18.34
CA THR A 262 15.11 -10.16 -18.97
C THR A 262 13.70 -9.92 -19.49
N LEU A 263 12.84 -9.27 -18.70
CA LEU A 263 11.46 -9.01 -19.07
C LEU A 263 11.38 -7.91 -20.13
N SER A 264 12.07 -6.78 -19.92
CA SER A 264 12.05 -5.66 -20.87
C SER A 264 12.61 -6.05 -22.25
N ASN A 265 13.68 -6.86 -22.30
CA ASN A 265 14.27 -7.31 -23.56
C ASN A 265 13.42 -8.35 -24.32
N LYS A 266 12.50 -9.05 -23.63
CA LYS A 266 11.69 -10.13 -24.22
C LYS A 266 10.20 -9.79 -24.32
N TYR A 267 9.83 -8.55 -23.98
CA TYR A 267 8.44 -8.14 -23.83
C TYR A 267 7.58 -8.37 -25.09
N ASP A 268 8.04 -7.98 -26.27
CA ASP A 268 7.28 -8.18 -27.52
C ASP A 268 7.01 -9.66 -27.84
N ASP A 269 8.02 -10.52 -27.64
CA ASP A 269 7.87 -11.97 -27.83
C ASP A 269 6.95 -12.59 -26.79
N LEU A 270 7.03 -12.11 -25.55
CA LEU A 270 6.16 -12.51 -24.47
C LEU A 270 4.70 -12.17 -24.78
N MET A 271 4.40 -10.95 -25.22
CA MET A 271 3.03 -10.54 -25.51
C MET A 271 2.40 -11.36 -26.64
N ARG A 272 3.17 -11.70 -27.67
CA ARG A 272 2.72 -12.64 -28.71
C ARG A 272 2.38 -14.01 -28.12
N ARG A 273 3.22 -14.56 -27.24
CA ARG A 273 2.97 -15.87 -26.60
C ARG A 273 1.74 -15.85 -25.68
N LEU A 274 1.57 -14.81 -24.88
CA LEU A 274 0.39 -14.65 -24.01
C LEU A 274 -0.90 -14.57 -24.84
N GLY A 275 -0.87 -13.84 -25.96
CA GLY A 275 -1.96 -13.80 -26.93
C GLY A 275 -2.27 -15.17 -27.55
N PHE A 276 -1.26 -15.92 -28.01
CA PHE A 276 -1.46 -17.29 -28.51
C PHE A 276 -1.99 -18.26 -27.46
N LYS A 277 -1.56 -18.08 -26.20
CA LYS A 277 -2.08 -18.81 -25.04
C LYS A 277 -3.46 -18.32 -24.59
N LYS A 278 -4.05 -17.30 -25.23
CA LYS A 278 -5.34 -16.69 -24.86
C LYS A 278 -5.41 -16.27 -23.38
N LEU A 279 -4.29 -15.79 -22.85
CA LEU A 279 -4.19 -15.27 -21.49
C LEU A 279 -4.41 -13.75 -21.42
N THR A 280 -4.53 -13.12 -22.58
CA THR A 280 -4.80 -11.70 -22.73
C THR A 280 -5.88 -11.46 -23.78
N GLU A 281 -6.66 -10.40 -23.60
CA GLU A 281 -7.65 -9.91 -24.55
C GLU A 281 -7.36 -8.45 -24.93
N VAL A 282 -7.82 -8.02 -26.11
CA VAL A 282 -7.59 -6.65 -26.57
C VAL A 282 -8.50 -5.71 -25.79
N SER A 283 -7.91 -4.77 -25.03
CA SER A 283 -8.65 -3.74 -24.30
C SER A 283 -8.80 -2.45 -25.10
N GLU A 284 -7.82 -2.13 -25.97
CA GLU A 284 -7.88 -0.94 -26.82
C GLU A 284 -7.33 -1.16 -28.24
N LEU A 285 -7.99 -0.51 -29.19
CA LEU A 285 -7.61 -0.47 -30.60
C LEU A 285 -7.15 0.93 -31.01
N THR A 286 -6.33 0.99 -32.05
CA THR A 286 -6.01 2.22 -32.78
C THR A 286 -7.16 2.60 -33.73
N SER A 287 -7.10 3.82 -34.29
CA SER A 287 -8.00 4.25 -35.37
C SER A 287 -7.95 3.34 -36.61
N SER A 288 -6.84 2.63 -36.80
CA SER A 288 -6.63 1.66 -37.89
C SER A 288 -6.96 0.22 -37.47
N ASN A 289 -7.68 0.03 -36.36
CA ASN A 289 -8.13 -1.27 -35.84
C ASN A 289 -7.01 -2.25 -35.43
N ASN A 290 -5.78 -1.75 -35.23
CA ASN A 290 -4.69 -2.53 -34.66
C ASN A 290 -4.71 -2.45 -33.13
N PRO A 291 -4.51 -3.56 -32.39
CA PRO A 291 -4.38 -3.54 -30.93
C PRO A 291 -3.24 -2.62 -30.49
N ARG A 292 -3.52 -1.76 -29.50
CA ARG A 292 -2.51 -0.94 -28.82
C ARG A 292 -2.42 -1.25 -27.33
N GLU A 293 -3.39 -1.95 -26.78
CA GLU A 293 -3.39 -2.38 -25.40
C GLU A 293 -4.11 -3.71 -25.28
N VAL A 294 -3.57 -4.59 -24.44
CA VAL A 294 -4.20 -5.84 -24.06
C VAL A 294 -4.31 -5.89 -22.54
N VAL A 295 -5.28 -6.62 -22.02
CA VAL A 295 -5.46 -6.86 -20.60
C VAL A 295 -5.36 -8.35 -20.32
N PHE A 296 -4.85 -8.76 -19.16
CA PHE A 296 -4.97 -10.14 -18.72
C PHE A 296 -6.45 -10.55 -18.63
N ILE A 297 -6.76 -11.79 -18.96
CA ILE A 297 -8.13 -12.29 -18.78
C ILE A 297 -8.52 -12.23 -17.31
N HIS A 298 -9.79 -11.89 -17.03
CA HIS A 298 -10.30 -11.72 -15.65
C HIS A 298 -9.92 -12.88 -14.71
N PRO A 299 -10.03 -14.18 -15.09
CA PRO A 299 -9.67 -15.26 -14.19
C PRO A 299 -8.17 -15.29 -13.83
N LEU A 300 -7.29 -14.82 -14.73
CA LEU A 300 -5.87 -14.67 -14.41
C LEU A 300 -5.65 -13.46 -13.49
N ILE A 301 -6.40 -12.36 -13.66
CA ILE A 301 -6.34 -11.21 -12.75
C ILE A 301 -6.74 -11.62 -11.33
N ASP A 302 -7.81 -12.40 -11.15
CA ASP A 302 -8.24 -12.89 -9.84
C ASP A 302 -7.11 -13.69 -9.16
N VAL A 303 -6.42 -14.55 -9.92
CA VAL A 303 -5.24 -15.29 -9.45
C VAL A 303 -4.08 -14.36 -9.08
N LEU A 304 -3.90 -13.22 -9.75
CA LEU A 304 -2.83 -12.28 -9.42
C LEU A 304 -3.17 -11.36 -8.25
N LEU A 305 -4.46 -11.07 -8.01
CA LEU A 305 -4.93 -10.29 -6.87
C LEU A 305 -4.84 -11.09 -5.56
N ASP A 306 -5.01 -12.41 -5.62
CA ASP A 306 -4.82 -13.34 -4.51
C ASP A 306 -3.91 -14.52 -4.94
N PRO A 307 -2.58 -14.29 -5.04
CA PRO A 307 -1.65 -15.24 -5.62
C PRO A 307 -1.51 -16.52 -4.78
N PRO A 308 -1.75 -17.70 -5.38
CA PRO A 308 -1.62 -18.95 -4.65
C PRO A 308 -0.16 -19.22 -4.26
N PRO A 309 0.10 -20.00 -3.19
CA PRO A 309 1.47 -20.19 -2.68
C PRO A 309 2.47 -20.71 -3.72
N PHE A 310 2.03 -21.59 -4.63
CA PHE A 310 2.92 -22.13 -5.67
C PHE A 310 3.35 -21.07 -6.69
N LEU A 311 2.52 -20.05 -6.96
CA LEU A 311 2.89 -18.94 -7.85
C LEU A 311 3.95 -18.06 -7.17
N ILE A 312 3.78 -17.78 -5.87
CA ILE A 312 4.77 -17.02 -5.08
C ILE A 312 6.11 -17.75 -5.06
N GLU A 313 6.11 -19.06 -4.83
CA GLU A 313 7.33 -19.88 -4.83
C GLU A 313 8.07 -19.82 -6.18
N GLN A 314 7.35 -19.92 -7.30
CA GLN A 314 7.97 -19.80 -8.64
C GLN A 314 8.50 -18.39 -8.91
N ILE A 315 7.79 -17.35 -8.46
CA ILE A 315 8.23 -15.96 -8.54
C ILE A 315 9.56 -15.79 -7.77
N ASP A 316 9.61 -16.22 -6.51
CA ASP A 316 10.80 -16.04 -5.67
C ASP A 316 12.01 -16.78 -6.26
N LYS A 317 11.80 -17.98 -6.79
CA LYS A 317 12.82 -18.74 -7.51
C LYS A 317 13.36 -17.94 -8.71
N VAL A 318 12.50 -17.48 -9.61
CA VAL A 318 12.91 -16.72 -10.80
C VAL A 318 13.57 -15.41 -10.44
N LEU A 319 13.09 -14.70 -9.41
CA LEU A 319 13.72 -13.47 -8.94
C LEU A 319 15.15 -13.73 -8.49
N SER A 320 15.38 -14.76 -7.66
CA SER A 320 16.73 -15.11 -7.19
C SER A 320 17.73 -15.42 -8.30
N GLU A 321 17.26 -16.03 -9.41
CA GLU A 321 18.07 -16.35 -10.59
C GLU A 321 18.28 -15.14 -11.53
N ASN A 322 17.52 -14.04 -11.36
CA ASN A 322 17.55 -12.86 -12.21
C ASN A 322 18.04 -11.59 -11.51
N ILE A 323 18.62 -11.67 -10.30
CA ILE A 323 19.25 -10.51 -9.64
C ILE A 323 20.46 -10.03 -10.45
N ARG A 324 20.58 -8.72 -10.62
CA ARG A 324 21.72 -8.04 -11.23
C ARG A 324 22.91 -8.12 -10.28
N SER A 325 24.03 -8.67 -10.72
CA SER A 325 25.27 -8.64 -9.93
C SER A 325 25.74 -7.19 -9.77
N LEU A 326 25.88 -6.73 -8.52
CA LEU A 326 26.42 -5.41 -8.23
C LEU A 326 27.94 -5.42 -8.47
N PRO A 327 28.51 -4.36 -9.06
CA PRO A 327 29.95 -4.19 -9.08
C PRO A 327 30.47 -3.96 -7.65
N VAL A 328 31.51 -4.70 -7.28
CA VAL A 328 32.20 -4.52 -5.99
C VAL A 328 32.98 -3.21 -6.06
N TRP A 329 32.65 -2.25 -5.20
CA TRP A 329 33.40 -1.00 -5.07
C TRP A 329 34.35 -1.11 -3.87
N ASP A 330 35.66 -0.98 -4.11
CA ASP A 330 36.68 -0.92 -3.06
C ASP A 330 36.47 0.33 -2.19
N THR A 331 36.50 0.15 -0.86
CA THR A 331 36.34 1.24 0.11
C THR A 331 37.67 1.98 0.29
N PRO A 332 37.73 3.32 0.21
CA PRO A 332 38.97 4.06 0.44
C PRO A 332 39.34 4.05 1.93
N GLU A 333 40.63 3.83 2.21
CA GLU A 333 41.23 3.91 3.54
C GLU A 333 40.95 5.27 4.20
N GLN A 334 40.66 5.20 5.50
CA GLN A 334 40.27 6.31 6.35
C GLN A 334 41.48 7.21 6.64
N GLU A 335 41.62 8.33 5.91
CA GLU A 335 42.57 9.40 6.27
C GLU A 335 42.00 10.25 7.43
N ASP A 336 42.78 10.34 8.51
CA ASP A 336 42.54 11.20 9.67
C ASP A 336 42.37 12.67 9.26
N LEU A 337 41.20 13.25 9.50
CA LEU A 337 40.99 14.69 9.44
C LEU A 337 41.32 15.33 10.79
N PRO A 338 42.14 16.39 10.84
CA PRO A 338 42.34 17.16 12.05
C PRO A 338 41.17 18.14 12.27
N PHE A 339 41.01 18.51 13.55
CA PHE A 339 40.04 19.45 14.17
C PHE A 339 38.78 18.81 14.78
#